data_AF-M4SW91-F1
#
_entry.id   AF-M4SW91-F1
#
_cell.length_a   1.000
_cell.length_b   1.000
_cell.length_c   1.000
_cell.angle_alpha   90.00
_cell.angle_beta   90.00
_cell.angle_gamma   90.00
#
_symmetry.space_group_name_H-M   'P 1'
#
loop_
_entity.id
_entity.type
_entity.pdbx_description
1 polymer ?
#
loop_
_entity_poly.entity_id
_entity_poly.type
_entity_poly.pdbx_seq_one_letter_code
_entity_poly.pdbx_strand_id
1 'polypeptide(L)'
;MNTLPMSAMTFAIMMLVSSMAQLGEPAAKGGLKQEEWKAACALAADFGMIARKATGDLQAAVNVQLNWQKAYLRYQVFIEAYKQGRMSKEDAAILQFYAKQADKAALTLLPDSIADKTTAVRDASRAEASIAEFIYNMAQLSASATHSCLEKSSGSNSQRPVTDDLSSEAPGCTLNTARLAASSTAAPFTDRGYNKHFKTAVTNGNQLTTATLACELTGPKARTKLLDGDTGGDTGGDTIQGTLKFAAGLYYSGASLAGSTRFRGYDSACLAQPPYLARRALSAPKDKRTAARLSTAND
;
A
#
# COMPACT_ATOMS: atom_id res chain seq x y z
N MET A 1 -22.98 10.77 -4.95
CA MET A 1 -21.83 10.53 -4.06
C MET A 1 -21.26 9.16 -4.42
N ASN A 2 -20.17 9.14 -5.18
CA ASN A 2 -19.54 7.89 -5.63
C ASN A 2 -18.76 7.28 -4.46
N THR A 3 -19.42 6.42 -3.68
CA THR A 3 -18.73 5.55 -2.72
C THR A 3 -18.03 4.46 -3.52
N LEU A 4 -16.71 4.55 -3.67
CA LEU A 4 -15.92 3.41 -4.12
C LEU A 4 -16.21 2.25 -3.17
N PRO A 5 -16.71 1.09 -3.68
CA PRO A 5 -17.08 -0.03 -2.82
C PRO A 5 -15.84 -0.48 -2.05
N MET A 6 -16.00 -0.82 -0.76
CA MET A 6 -14.90 -1.27 0.14
C MET A 6 -14.02 -2.37 -0.46
N SER A 7 -14.56 -3.16 -1.40
CA SER A 7 -13.83 -4.11 -2.23
C SER A 7 -12.60 -3.51 -2.93
N ALA A 8 -12.64 -2.26 -3.36
CA ALA A 8 -11.56 -1.60 -4.10
C ALA A 8 -10.29 -1.37 -3.25
N MET A 9 -10.45 -1.13 -1.95
CA MET A 9 -9.32 -0.77 -1.08
C MET A 9 -8.45 -1.99 -0.74
N THR A 10 -9.07 -3.18 -0.65
CA THR A 10 -8.36 -4.46 -0.51
C THR A 10 -7.62 -4.83 -1.80
N PHE A 11 -8.13 -4.44 -2.97
CA PHE A 11 -7.47 -4.68 -4.27
C PHE A 11 -6.22 -3.81 -4.50
N ALA A 12 -6.17 -2.59 -3.96
CA ALA A 12 -5.06 -1.66 -4.21
C ALA A 12 -3.69 -2.18 -3.70
N ILE A 13 -3.67 -2.92 -2.58
CA ILE A 13 -2.44 -3.48 -2.00
C ILE A 13 -2.02 -4.77 -2.72
N MET A 14 -2.97 -5.56 -3.23
CA MET A 14 -2.68 -6.74 -4.06
C MET A 14 -2.02 -6.37 -5.41
N MET A 15 -2.19 -5.15 -5.91
CA MET A 15 -1.72 -4.76 -7.24
C MET A 15 -0.27 -4.25 -7.33
N LEU A 16 0.45 -4.08 -6.22
CA LEU A 16 1.88 -3.72 -6.24
C LEU A 16 2.78 -4.78 -6.89
N VAL A 17 2.28 -6.00 -7.10
CA VAL A 17 3.02 -7.07 -7.78
C VAL A 17 3.10 -6.88 -9.30
N SER A 18 2.35 -5.93 -9.87
CA SER A 18 2.31 -5.67 -11.32
C SER A 18 3.47 -4.80 -11.82
N SER A 19 4.24 -4.19 -10.92
CA SER A 19 5.23 -3.15 -11.23
C SER A 19 6.59 -3.40 -10.57
N MET A 20 7.01 -4.67 -10.58
CA MET A 20 8.31 -5.07 -10.06
C MET A 20 9.43 -4.60 -11.02
N ALA A 21 10.50 -4.06 -10.45
CA ALA A 21 11.72 -3.67 -11.15
C ALA A 21 12.81 -4.73 -10.95
N GLN A 22 13.38 -5.23 -12.05
CA GLN A 22 14.47 -6.21 -12.00
C GLN A 22 15.80 -5.51 -11.75
N LEU A 23 16.58 -6.04 -10.79
CA LEU A 23 17.98 -5.71 -10.52
C LEU A 23 18.88 -6.88 -10.92
N GLY A 24 20.13 -6.59 -11.28
CA GLY A 24 21.19 -7.60 -11.46
C GLY A 24 21.22 -8.32 -12.80
N GLU A 25 21.60 -7.62 -13.87
CA GLU A 25 22.09 -8.23 -15.11
C GLU A 25 23.62 -8.41 -15.08
N PRO A 26 24.19 -9.34 -15.89
CA PRO A 26 25.64 -9.56 -15.95
C PRO A 26 26.47 -8.30 -16.24
N ALA A 27 25.87 -7.29 -16.91
CA ALA A 27 26.51 -6.03 -17.26
C ALA A 27 26.07 -4.83 -16.40
N ALA A 28 24.98 -4.95 -15.63
CA ALA A 28 24.42 -3.83 -14.86
C ALA A 28 24.87 -3.92 -13.40
N LYS A 29 25.94 -3.17 -13.08
CA LYS A 29 26.43 -2.96 -11.71
C LYS A 29 26.18 -1.53 -11.22
N GLY A 30 25.39 -0.73 -11.92
CA GLY A 30 25.14 0.66 -11.55
C GLY A 30 24.21 0.81 -10.35
N GLY A 31 24.31 1.93 -9.63
CA GLY A 31 23.33 2.36 -8.65
C GLY A 31 21.96 2.66 -9.27
N LEU A 32 20.96 2.88 -8.41
CA LEU A 32 19.63 3.31 -8.83
C LEU A 32 19.68 4.73 -9.41
N LYS A 33 19.05 4.93 -10.57
CA LYS A 33 18.88 6.27 -11.15
C LYS A 33 18.07 7.18 -10.25
N GLN A 34 18.30 8.49 -10.37
CA GLN A 34 17.68 9.47 -9.49
C GLN A 34 16.16 9.42 -9.52
N GLU A 35 15.59 9.34 -10.71
CA GLU A 35 14.15 9.24 -10.93
C GLU A 35 13.54 8.00 -10.26
N GLU A 36 14.27 6.89 -10.21
CA GLU A 36 13.77 5.62 -9.67
C GLU A 36 13.73 5.61 -8.16
N TRP A 37 14.84 6.00 -7.50
CA TRP A 37 14.86 6.00 -6.04
C TRP A 37 13.99 7.13 -5.47
N LYS A 38 13.88 8.28 -6.14
CA LYS A 38 12.92 9.33 -5.76
C LYS A 38 11.49 8.88 -5.95
N ALA A 39 11.18 8.16 -7.03
CA ALA A 39 9.86 7.58 -7.23
C ALA A 39 9.50 6.55 -6.16
N ALA A 40 10.46 5.75 -5.70
CA ALA A 40 10.27 4.82 -4.58
C ALA A 40 9.95 5.57 -3.28
N CYS A 41 10.67 6.65 -2.98
CA CYS A 41 10.33 7.51 -1.84
C CYS A 41 8.95 8.17 -1.99
N ALA A 42 8.56 8.59 -3.19
CA ALA A 42 7.22 9.12 -3.42
C ALA A 42 6.13 8.05 -3.20
N LEU A 43 6.37 6.81 -3.63
CA LEU A 43 5.49 5.67 -3.37
C LEU A 43 5.39 5.38 -1.86
N ALA A 44 6.51 5.42 -1.12
CA ALA A 44 6.52 5.29 0.33
C ALA A 44 5.62 6.34 1.00
N ALA A 45 5.75 7.62 0.62
CA ALA A 45 4.86 8.69 1.11
C ALA A 45 3.37 8.47 0.76
N ASP A 46 3.11 7.95 -0.44
CA ASP A 46 1.75 7.69 -0.90
C ASP A 46 1.08 6.59 -0.05
N PHE A 47 1.81 5.60 0.47
CA PHE A 47 1.23 4.59 1.38
C PHE A 47 0.57 5.20 2.62
N GLY A 48 1.10 6.31 3.13
CA GLY A 48 0.45 7.07 4.21
C GLY A 48 -0.95 7.58 3.84
N MET A 49 -1.30 7.70 2.55
CA MET A 49 -2.65 8.07 2.11
C MET A 49 -3.68 6.96 2.33
N ILE A 50 -3.27 5.69 2.36
CA ILE A 50 -4.15 4.56 2.69
C ILE A 50 -4.63 4.70 4.13
N ALA A 51 -3.72 5.02 5.06
CA ALA A 51 -4.05 5.20 6.45
C ALA A 51 -4.92 6.45 6.70
N ARG A 52 -4.64 7.55 5.98
CA ARG A 52 -5.47 8.77 6.01
C ARG A 52 -6.89 8.51 5.47
N LYS A 53 -7.02 7.74 4.39
CA LYS A 53 -8.32 7.32 3.85
C LYS A 53 -9.09 6.44 4.83
N ALA A 54 -8.44 5.44 5.42
CA ALA A 54 -9.07 4.59 6.42
C ALA A 54 -9.61 5.42 7.60
N THR A 55 -8.82 6.39 8.07
CA THR A 55 -9.24 7.34 9.11
C THR A 55 -10.45 8.17 8.67
N GLY A 56 -10.45 8.70 7.44
CA GLY A 56 -11.56 9.49 6.92
C GLY A 56 -12.85 8.70 6.72
N ASP A 57 -12.75 7.46 6.25
CA ASP A 57 -13.92 6.58 6.11
C ASP A 57 -14.55 6.28 7.48
N LEU A 58 -13.74 6.01 8.51
CA LEU A 58 -14.24 5.77 9.88
C LEU A 58 -14.90 7.02 10.46
N GLN A 59 -14.27 8.20 10.31
CA GLN A 59 -14.86 9.47 10.76
C GLN A 59 -16.17 9.77 10.02
N ALA A 60 -16.24 9.52 8.72
CA ALA A 60 -17.44 9.72 7.93
C ALA A 60 -18.59 8.80 8.41
N ALA A 61 -18.31 7.52 8.64
CA ALA A 61 -19.31 6.58 9.15
C ALA A 61 -19.87 7.00 10.52
N VAL A 62 -18.99 7.38 11.46
CA VAL A 62 -19.40 7.89 12.78
C VAL A 62 -20.24 9.17 12.64
N ASN A 63 -19.83 10.11 11.79
CA ASN A 63 -20.56 11.36 11.59
C ASN A 63 -21.97 11.12 11.00
N VAL A 64 -22.12 10.18 10.05
CA VAL A 64 -23.43 9.82 9.49
C VAL A 64 -24.33 9.23 10.58
N GLN A 65 -23.81 8.30 11.39
CA GLN A 65 -24.57 7.72 12.51
C GLN A 65 -25.01 8.81 13.52
N LEU A 66 -24.10 9.68 13.94
CA LEU A 66 -24.40 10.77 14.86
C LEU A 66 -25.45 11.74 14.31
N ASN A 67 -25.44 12.01 13.00
CA ASN A 67 -26.43 12.90 12.39
C ASN A 67 -27.83 12.28 12.40
N TRP A 68 -27.97 10.99 12.12
CA TRP A 68 -29.26 10.29 12.23
C TRP A 68 -29.76 10.18 13.67
N GLN A 69 -28.86 9.94 14.63
CA GLN A 69 -29.19 9.96 16.06
C GLN A 69 -29.65 11.36 16.52
N LYS A 70 -28.98 12.42 16.04
CA LYS A 70 -29.42 13.80 16.31
C LYS A 70 -30.80 14.08 15.71
N ALA A 71 -31.08 13.62 14.50
CA ALA A 71 -32.40 13.76 13.87
C ALA A 71 -33.48 13.04 14.69
N TYR A 72 -33.20 11.80 15.12
CA TYR A 72 -34.07 11.03 16.02
C TYR A 72 -34.37 11.80 17.32
N LEU A 73 -33.34 12.26 18.03
CA LEU A 73 -33.50 12.97 19.30
C LEU A 73 -34.23 14.31 19.14
N ARG A 74 -33.91 15.08 18.09
CA ARG A 74 -34.62 16.33 17.78
C ARG A 74 -36.11 16.08 17.55
N TYR A 75 -36.45 14.99 16.88
CA TYR A 75 -37.84 14.66 16.61
C TYR A 75 -38.59 14.18 17.86
N GLN A 76 -37.93 13.43 18.74
CA GLN A 76 -38.49 13.11 20.07
C GLN A 76 -38.78 14.38 20.88
N VAL A 77 -37.83 15.32 20.93
CA VAL A 77 -38.03 16.61 21.60
C VAL A 77 -39.19 17.39 21.00
N PHE A 78 -39.38 17.33 19.68
CA PHE A 78 -40.52 17.97 19.01
C PHE A 78 -41.86 17.35 19.44
N ILE A 79 -41.96 16.02 19.53
CA ILE A 79 -43.18 15.34 20.00
C ILE A 79 -43.50 15.72 21.44
N GLU A 80 -42.50 15.74 22.33
CA GLU A 80 -42.68 16.14 23.73
C GLU A 80 -43.13 17.61 23.84
N ALA A 81 -42.41 18.52 23.19
CA ALA A 81 -42.64 19.96 23.33
C ALA A 81 -43.92 20.46 22.64
N TYR A 82 -44.24 19.94 21.44
CA TYR A 82 -45.31 20.48 20.60
C TYR A 82 -46.51 19.56 20.45
N LYS A 83 -46.34 18.25 20.68
CA LYS A 83 -47.44 17.28 20.70
C LYS A 83 -47.80 16.80 22.11
N GLN A 84 -47.22 17.41 23.14
CA GLN A 84 -47.47 17.05 24.55
C GLN A 84 -47.20 15.55 24.82
N GLY A 85 -46.18 15.00 24.17
CA GLY A 85 -45.82 13.57 24.26
C GLY A 85 -46.77 12.63 23.50
N ARG A 86 -47.81 13.16 22.82
CA ARG A 86 -48.76 12.34 22.06
C ARG A 86 -48.17 11.95 20.70
N MET A 87 -47.65 10.73 20.64
CA MET A 87 -47.07 10.16 19.43
C MET A 87 -48.16 9.56 18.53
N SER A 88 -48.22 10.01 17.28
CA SER A 88 -49.06 9.36 16.26
C SER A 88 -48.36 8.14 15.63
N LYS A 89 -49.08 7.37 14.81
CA LYS A 89 -48.48 6.26 14.06
C LYS A 89 -47.43 6.76 13.06
N GLU A 90 -47.66 7.92 12.47
CA GLU A 90 -46.75 8.57 11.54
C GLU A 90 -45.46 9.03 12.25
N ASP A 91 -45.58 9.57 13.45
CA ASP A 91 -44.43 9.96 14.27
C ASP A 91 -43.55 8.76 14.62
N ALA A 92 -44.18 7.65 15.01
CA ALA A 92 -43.50 6.40 15.28
C ALA A 92 -42.77 5.87 14.04
N ALA A 93 -43.39 5.98 12.85
CA ALA A 93 -42.75 5.58 11.60
C ALA A 93 -41.52 6.45 11.27
N ILE A 94 -41.58 7.76 11.52
CA ILE A 94 -40.44 8.68 11.32
C ILE A 94 -39.29 8.36 12.28
N LEU A 95 -39.59 8.14 13.56
CA LEU A 95 -38.58 7.74 14.55
C LEU A 95 -37.93 6.41 14.18
N GLN A 96 -38.73 5.41 13.79
CA GLN A 96 -38.19 4.13 13.30
C GLN A 96 -37.33 4.30 12.05
N PHE A 97 -37.71 5.20 11.14
CA PHE A 97 -36.89 5.50 9.96
C PHE A 97 -35.53 6.06 10.37
N TYR A 98 -35.47 7.07 11.25
CA TYR A 98 -34.19 7.63 11.71
C TYR A 98 -33.34 6.60 12.46
N ALA A 99 -33.95 5.78 13.32
CA ALA A 99 -33.25 4.70 14.02
C ALA A 99 -32.65 3.69 13.02
N LYS A 100 -33.45 3.21 12.04
CA LYS A 100 -32.96 2.29 10.99
C LYS A 100 -31.82 2.88 10.16
N GLN A 101 -31.83 4.19 9.88
CA GLN A 101 -30.73 4.83 9.16
C GLN A 101 -29.46 4.94 10.03
N ALA A 102 -29.61 5.22 11.32
CA ALA A 102 -28.49 5.22 12.28
C ALA A 102 -27.88 3.81 12.40
N ASP A 103 -28.70 2.77 12.53
CA ASP A 103 -28.26 1.37 12.57
C ASP A 103 -27.55 0.98 11.28
N LYS A 104 -28.11 1.35 10.12
CA LYS A 104 -27.48 1.12 8.81
C LYS A 104 -26.10 1.79 8.71
N ALA A 105 -25.94 3.00 9.26
CA ALA A 105 -24.64 3.66 9.33
C ALA A 105 -23.69 2.93 10.28
N ALA A 106 -24.17 2.47 11.44
CA ALA A 106 -23.38 1.69 12.39
C ALA A 106 -22.92 0.34 11.82
N LEU A 107 -23.70 -0.28 10.92
CA LEU A 107 -23.28 -1.52 10.24
C LEU A 107 -22.03 -1.33 9.37
N THR A 108 -21.70 -0.10 8.95
CA THR A 108 -20.43 0.18 8.26
C THR A 108 -19.22 0.21 9.19
N LEU A 109 -19.46 0.18 10.51
CA LEU A 109 -18.46 0.07 11.57
C LEU A 109 -18.38 -1.35 12.14
N LEU A 110 -18.94 -2.36 11.45
CA LEU A 110 -18.83 -3.75 11.88
C LEU A 110 -17.37 -4.22 11.94
N PRO A 111 -17.08 -5.24 12.78
CA PRO A 111 -15.72 -5.73 13.01
C PRO A 111 -14.95 -6.04 11.71
N ASP A 112 -15.59 -6.63 10.71
CA ASP A 112 -14.96 -6.98 9.44
C ASP A 112 -14.47 -5.75 8.67
N SER A 113 -15.27 -4.67 8.63
CA SER A 113 -14.87 -3.42 7.94
C SER A 113 -13.69 -2.74 8.65
N ILE A 114 -13.68 -2.78 9.97
CA ILE A 114 -12.57 -2.24 10.78
C ILE A 114 -11.32 -3.12 10.58
N ALA A 115 -11.46 -4.44 10.58
CA ALA A 115 -10.37 -5.38 10.35
C ALA A 115 -9.75 -5.21 8.95
N ASP A 116 -10.57 -5.02 7.92
CA ASP A 116 -10.11 -4.76 6.55
C ASP A 116 -9.30 -3.46 6.47
N LYS A 117 -9.83 -2.36 7.04
CA LYS A 117 -9.13 -1.06 7.07
C LYS A 117 -7.83 -1.14 7.86
N THR A 118 -7.83 -1.83 9.00
CA THR A 118 -6.64 -1.99 9.85
C THR A 118 -5.58 -2.84 9.16
N THR A 119 -6.01 -3.89 8.45
CA THR A 119 -5.12 -4.73 7.63
C THR A 119 -4.49 -3.90 6.51
N ALA A 120 -5.29 -3.09 5.81
CA ALA A 120 -4.79 -2.21 4.75
C ALA A 120 -3.77 -1.19 5.28
N VAL A 121 -4.03 -0.58 6.45
CA VAL A 121 -3.09 0.32 7.12
C VAL A 121 -1.80 -0.41 7.46
N ARG A 122 -1.89 -1.59 8.10
CA ARG A 122 -0.73 -2.40 8.50
C ARG A 122 0.15 -2.75 7.30
N ASP A 123 -0.46 -3.20 6.21
CA ASP A 123 0.27 -3.66 5.03
C ASP A 123 0.89 -2.48 4.28
N ALA A 124 0.19 -1.34 4.20
CA ALA A 124 0.73 -0.09 3.66
C ALA A 124 1.93 0.43 4.47
N SER A 125 1.83 0.45 5.80
CA SER A 125 2.92 0.90 6.68
C SER A 125 4.15 -0.02 6.61
N ARG A 126 3.95 -1.33 6.44
CA ARG A 126 5.06 -2.27 6.19
C ARG A 126 5.77 -1.99 4.87
N ALA A 127 5.02 -1.68 3.82
CA ALA A 127 5.58 -1.34 2.52
C ALA A 127 6.32 0.01 2.55
N GLU A 128 5.73 1.03 3.17
CA GLU A 128 6.35 2.33 3.43
C GLU A 128 7.69 2.17 4.14
N ALA A 129 7.70 1.47 5.28
CA ALA A 129 8.90 1.24 6.08
C ALA A 129 9.98 0.48 5.30
N SER A 130 9.60 -0.58 4.60
CA SER A 130 10.57 -1.38 3.84
C SER A 130 11.20 -0.61 2.68
N ILE A 131 10.43 0.25 1.98
CA ILE A 131 10.97 1.10 0.92
C ILE A 131 11.87 2.17 1.50
N ALA A 132 11.40 2.89 2.53
CA ALA A 132 12.15 3.96 3.19
C ALA A 132 13.48 3.45 3.72
N GLU A 133 13.48 2.32 4.43
CA GLU A 133 14.68 1.68 4.98
C GLU A 133 15.63 1.22 3.87
N PHE A 134 15.12 0.60 2.81
CA PHE A 134 15.97 0.17 1.70
C PHE A 134 16.67 1.36 1.04
N ILE A 135 15.94 2.41 0.66
CA ILE A 135 16.52 3.59 0.02
C ILE A 135 17.45 4.33 0.98
N TYR A 136 17.12 4.41 2.27
CA TYR A 136 18.01 4.98 3.28
C TYR A 136 19.35 4.23 3.34
N ASN A 137 19.32 2.89 3.40
CA ASN A 137 20.55 2.09 3.37
C ASN A 137 21.32 2.26 2.05
N MET A 138 20.65 2.30 0.90
CA MET A 138 21.30 2.62 -0.39
C MET A 138 22.00 3.99 -0.35
N ALA A 139 21.40 4.99 0.31
CA ALA A 139 21.96 6.32 0.45
C ALA A 139 23.22 6.36 1.33
N GLN A 140 23.34 5.43 2.29
CA GLN A 140 24.54 5.25 3.11
C GLN A 140 25.65 4.47 2.39
N LEU A 141 25.30 3.69 1.37
CA LEU A 141 26.25 2.89 0.58
C LEU A 141 26.87 3.72 -0.54
N SER A 142 27.75 4.61 -0.13
CA SER A 142 28.47 5.52 -1.01
C SER A 142 29.94 5.63 -0.60
N ALA A 143 30.83 5.45 -1.57
CA ALA A 143 32.25 5.67 -1.41
C ALA A 143 32.58 7.16 -1.60
N SER A 144 33.80 7.57 -1.26
CA SER A 144 34.21 8.98 -1.21
C SER A 144 34.12 9.75 -2.54
N ALA A 145 34.11 9.09 -3.71
CA ALA A 145 34.03 9.78 -5.00
C ALA A 145 33.49 8.97 -6.19
N THR A 146 33.61 7.64 -6.19
CA THR A 146 33.44 6.85 -7.43
C THR A 146 32.23 5.92 -7.43
N HIS A 147 31.81 5.43 -6.26
CA HIS A 147 30.77 4.40 -6.15
C HIS A 147 29.64 4.88 -5.26
N SER A 148 28.40 4.55 -5.63
CA SER A 148 27.21 4.83 -4.82
C SER A 148 26.06 3.96 -5.30
N CYS A 149 25.22 3.53 -4.37
CA CYS A 149 24.00 2.82 -4.71
C CYS A 149 22.85 3.72 -5.16
N LEU A 150 22.98 5.05 -4.99
CA LEU A 150 22.05 6.05 -5.51
C LEU A 150 22.77 7.06 -6.42
N GLU A 151 22.14 7.41 -7.53
CA GLU A 151 22.58 8.51 -8.40
C GLU A 151 22.22 9.87 -7.79
N LYS A 152 23.17 10.82 -7.82
CA LYS A 152 22.96 12.17 -7.31
C LYS A 152 21.94 12.97 -8.14
N SER A 153 22.14 12.99 -9.45
CA SER A 153 21.33 13.76 -10.40
C SER A 153 20.99 12.92 -11.62
N SER A 154 19.73 12.99 -12.07
CA SER A 154 19.24 12.17 -13.18
C SER A 154 20.14 12.23 -14.41
N GLY A 155 20.56 11.07 -14.90
CA GLY A 155 21.37 10.91 -16.11
C GLY A 155 22.84 11.31 -15.97
N SER A 156 23.29 11.73 -14.77
CA SER A 156 24.68 12.13 -14.54
C SER A 156 25.64 10.96 -14.32
N ASN A 157 25.12 9.81 -13.85
CA ASN A 157 25.89 8.70 -13.29
C ASN A 157 26.84 9.16 -12.16
N SER A 158 26.53 10.28 -11.50
CA SER A 158 27.36 10.86 -10.45
C SER A 158 27.08 10.22 -9.10
N GLN A 159 28.16 10.05 -8.32
CA GLN A 159 28.13 9.64 -6.93
C GLN A 159 27.26 10.58 -6.10
N ARG A 160 26.37 10.00 -5.29
CA ARG A 160 25.61 10.70 -4.26
C ARG A 160 26.36 10.54 -2.92
N PRO A 161 26.95 11.61 -2.35
CA PRO A 161 27.65 11.51 -1.08
C PRO A 161 26.71 11.26 0.09
N VAL A 162 27.22 10.57 1.12
CA VAL A 162 26.49 10.30 2.36
C VAL A 162 26.11 11.60 3.08
N THR A 163 26.86 12.67 2.89
CA THR A 163 26.59 14.01 3.45
C THR A 163 25.37 14.69 2.84
N ASP A 164 24.89 14.24 1.67
CA ASP A 164 23.65 14.76 1.10
C ASP A 164 22.47 14.22 1.94
N ASP A 165 21.68 15.14 2.49
CA ASP A 165 20.56 14.81 3.36
C ASP A 165 19.38 14.23 2.56
N LEU A 166 19.17 12.92 2.72
CA LEU A 166 18.07 12.21 2.05
C LEU A 166 16.69 12.76 2.44
N SER A 167 16.54 13.24 3.67
CA SER A 167 15.26 13.75 4.15
C SER A 167 14.85 15.06 3.45
N SER A 168 15.83 15.86 3.04
CA SER A 168 15.62 17.06 2.23
C SER A 168 15.35 16.72 0.76
N GLU A 169 16.10 15.77 0.18
CA GLU A 169 15.99 15.45 -1.25
C GLU A 169 14.77 14.60 -1.61
N ALA A 170 14.34 13.75 -0.68
CA ALA A 170 13.24 12.82 -0.84
C ALA A 170 12.54 12.57 0.50
N PRO A 171 11.76 13.54 0.99
CA PRO A 171 11.08 13.46 2.29
C PRO A 171 10.16 12.24 2.42
N GLY A 172 9.70 11.66 1.30
CA GLY A 172 8.89 10.45 1.31
C GLY A 172 9.60 9.17 1.78
N CYS A 173 10.93 9.16 1.83
CA CYS A 173 11.70 8.09 2.47
C CYS A 173 11.98 8.37 3.95
N THR A 174 11.38 9.41 4.54
CA THR A 174 11.43 9.68 5.97
C THR A 174 10.15 9.17 6.62
N LEU A 175 10.26 8.28 7.59
CA LEU A 175 9.10 7.76 8.32
C LEU A 175 8.47 8.85 9.17
N ASN A 176 7.18 9.06 8.97
CA ASN A 176 6.42 10.05 9.71
C ASN A 176 5.54 9.36 10.77
N THR A 177 5.75 9.71 12.03
CA THR A 177 4.96 9.20 13.17
C THR A 177 3.88 10.18 13.64
N ALA A 178 3.71 11.31 12.95
CA ALA A 178 2.69 12.29 13.26
C ALA A 178 1.28 11.69 13.16
N ARG A 179 0.35 12.28 13.90
CA ARG A 179 -1.05 11.87 13.88
C ARG A 179 -1.62 11.94 12.46
N LEU A 180 -2.26 10.86 12.03
CA LEU A 180 -2.90 10.78 10.73
C LEU A 180 -4.07 11.77 10.61
N ALA A 181 -4.00 12.65 9.62
CA ALA A 181 -5.13 13.47 9.22
C ALA A 181 -6.13 12.65 8.38
N ALA A 182 -7.43 12.86 8.57
CA ALA A 182 -8.44 12.20 7.75
C ALA A 182 -8.40 12.68 6.30
N SER A 183 -8.63 11.76 5.36
CA SER A 183 -8.79 12.04 3.93
C SER A 183 -9.95 11.24 3.37
N SER A 184 -10.65 11.77 2.36
CA SER A 184 -11.66 11.01 1.60
C SER A 184 -11.04 10.15 0.49
N THR A 185 -9.78 10.41 0.14
CA THR A 185 -9.08 9.81 -1.00
C THR A 185 -7.76 9.16 -0.60
N ALA A 186 -7.38 8.13 -1.35
CA ALA A 186 -6.07 7.50 -1.34
C ALA A 186 -5.38 7.61 -2.71
N ALA A 187 -5.75 8.60 -3.54
CA ALA A 187 -5.05 8.86 -4.80
C ALA A 187 -3.55 9.00 -4.52
N PRO A 188 -2.66 8.25 -5.19
CA PRO A 188 -2.81 7.65 -6.52
C PRO A 188 -3.18 6.16 -6.58
N PHE A 189 -3.59 5.54 -5.48
CA PHE A 189 -4.06 4.15 -5.50
C PHE A 189 -5.45 4.07 -6.13
N THR A 190 -5.59 3.24 -7.16
CA THR A 190 -6.84 2.99 -7.88
C THR A 190 -7.20 1.52 -7.82
N ASP A 191 -8.41 1.18 -8.27
CA ASP A 191 -8.86 -0.20 -8.46
C ASP A 191 -7.98 -0.99 -9.44
N ARG A 192 -7.14 -0.30 -10.24
CA ARG A 192 -6.17 -0.88 -11.18
C ARG A 192 -4.73 -0.83 -10.65
N GLY A 193 -4.55 -0.51 -9.38
CA GLY A 193 -3.25 -0.41 -8.72
C GLY A 193 -2.72 1.01 -8.66
N TYR A 194 -1.40 1.12 -8.50
CA TYR A 194 -0.70 2.39 -8.37
C TYR A 194 -0.55 3.09 -9.72
N ASN A 195 -0.99 4.35 -9.83
CA ASN A 195 -1.08 5.05 -11.11
C ASN A 195 0.02 6.13 -11.32
N LYS A 196 1.18 6.01 -10.67
CA LYS A 196 2.34 6.90 -10.91
C LYS A 196 3.50 6.13 -11.56
N HIS A 197 4.74 6.43 -11.17
CA HIS A 197 5.97 5.92 -11.80
C HIS A 197 5.98 4.40 -11.99
N PHE A 198 5.61 3.66 -10.94
CA PHE A 198 5.50 2.20 -10.96
C PHE A 198 4.12 1.71 -11.41
N LYS A 199 3.49 2.35 -12.41
CA LYS A 199 2.21 1.86 -12.99
C LYS A 199 2.40 0.69 -13.94
N THR A 200 3.59 0.56 -14.51
CA THR A 200 3.97 -0.49 -15.45
C THR A 200 5.27 -1.09 -14.97
N ALA A 201 5.41 -2.42 -15.07
CA ALA A 201 6.69 -3.07 -14.88
C ALA A 201 7.71 -2.47 -15.85
N VAL A 202 8.89 -2.13 -15.33
CA VAL A 202 9.99 -1.63 -16.14
C VAL A 202 10.96 -2.79 -16.31
N THR A 203 11.26 -3.13 -17.56
CA THR A 203 12.28 -4.12 -17.90
C THR A 203 13.68 -3.55 -17.68
N ASN A 204 14.57 -4.48 -17.38
CA ASN A 204 15.95 -4.42 -16.93
C ASN A 204 16.80 -3.24 -17.43
N GLY A 205 17.78 -2.84 -16.61
CA GLY A 205 18.86 -1.92 -16.98
C GLY A 205 18.43 -0.45 -17.07
N ASN A 206 17.15 -0.17 -17.36
CA ASN A 206 16.66 1.19 -17.44
C ASN A 206 16.55 1.89 -16.07
N GLN A 207 16.43 1.13 -14.98
CA GLN A 207 16.39 1.70 -13.63
C GLN A 207 17.78 1.96 -13.03
N LEU A 208 18.83 1.43 -13.66
CA LEU A 208 20.20 1.47 -13.16
C LEU A 208 21.04 2.43 -13.99
N THR A 209 21.96 3.10 -13.33
CA THR A 209 23.02 3.87 -13.98
C THR A 209 24.00 2.96 -14.70
N THR A 210 24.98 3.54 -15.38
CA THR A 210 26.11 2.80 -15.93
C THR A 210 26.94 2.16 -14.82
N ALA A 211 27.77 1.17 -15.19
CA ALA A 211 28.64 0.46 -14.24
C ALA A 211 29.70 1.35 -13.56
N THR A 212 29.89 2.61 -13.98
CA THR A 212 30.83 3.54 -13.35
C THR A 212 30.36 3.94 -11.95
N LEU A 213 29.04 4.08 -11.76
CA LEU A 213 28.44 4.32 -10.44
C LEU A 213 28.17 2.97 -9.76
N ALA A 214 29.22 2.19 -9.53
CA ALA A 214 29.04 0.79 -9.15
C ALA A 214 28.33 0.63 -7.79
N CYS A 215 27.44 -0.35 -7.69
CA CYS A 215 26.73 -0.78 -6.49
C CYS A 215 26.57 -2.30 -6.50
N GLU A 216 27.06 -2.96 -5.46
CA GLU A 216 27.03 -4.42 -5.38
C GLU A 216 25.61 -4.97 -5.14
N LEU A 217 24.76 -4.22 -4.41
CA LEU A 217 23.40 -4.64 -4.08
C LEU A 217 22.44 -4.66 -5.27
N THR A 218 22.76 -3.92 -6.33
CA THR A 218 22.01 -3.92 -7.61
C THR A 218 22.69 -4.81 -8.65
N GLY A 219 23.85 -5.39 -8.33
CA GLY A 219 24.66 -6.21 -9.22
C GLY A 219 24.07 -7.60 -9.51
N PRO A 220 24.68 -8.35 -10.45
CA PRO A 220 24.23 -9.67 -10.82
C PRO A 220 24.31 -10.67 -9.66
N LYS A 221 23.47 -11.70 -9.70
CA LYS A 221 23.50 -12.81 -8.73
C LYS A 221 24.80 -13.61 -8.75
N ALA A 222 25.47 -13.68 -9.90
CA ALA A 222 26.69 -14.44 -10.08
C ALA A 222 27.91 -13.59 -9.73
N ARG A 223 28.86 -14.19 -8.99
CA ARG A 223 30.11 -13.54 -8.59
C ARG A 223 29.88 -12.24 -7.82
N THR A 224 28.91 -12.27 -6.90
CA THR A 224 28.59 -11.10 -6.07
C THR A 224 29.49 -11.03 -4.85
N LYS A 225 29.92 -9.83 -4.47
CA LYS A 225 30.64 -9.57 -3.21
C LYS A 225 29.72 -9.56 -1.97
N LEU A 226 28.40 -9.78 -2.14
CA LEU A 226 27.48 -10.02 -1.01
C LEU A 226 27.71 -11.37 -0.34
N LEU A 227 28.27 -12.33 -1.08
CA LEU A 227 28.71 -13.62 -0.59
C LEU A 227 30.20 -13.72 -0.91
N ASP A 228 31.04 -13.59 0.11
CA ASP A 228 32.49 -13.77 -0.04
C ASP A 228 32.79 -15.27 -0.13
N GLY A 229 32.96 -15.76 -1.36
CA GLY A 229 33.24 -17.16 -1.65
C GLY A 229 34.72 -17.32 -1.87
N ASP A 230 35.40 -17.88 -0.87
CA ASP A 230 36.85 -18.06 -0.70
C ASP A 230 37.65 -18.39 -1.99
N THR A 231 37.80 -17.40 -2.87
CA THR A 231 38.58 -17.45 -4.11
C THR A 231 39.30 -16.11 -4.24
N GLY A 232 40.52 -16.05 -3.71
CA GLY A 232 41.30 -14.83 -3.56
C GLY A 232 41.29 -13.91 -4.79
N GLY A 233 40.87 -12.66 -4.57
CA GLY A 233 40.93 -11.54 -5.53
C GLY A 233 39.59 -10.83 -5.75
N ASP A 234 39.60 -9.70 -6.45
CA ASP A 234 38.42 -8.87 -6.79
C ASP A 234 37.32 -9.57 -7.62
N THR A 235 37.50 -10.86 -7.90
CA THR A 235 36.57 -11.76 -8.60
C THR A 235 35.96 -12.84 -7.68
N GLY A 236 36.32 -12.84 -6.39
CA GLY A 236 36.00 -13.85 -5.36
C GLY A 236 34.58 -13.84 -4.82
N GLY A 237 33.59 -13.45 -5.62
CA GLY A 237 32.19 -13.55 -5.22
C GLY A 237 31.62 -14.95 -5.45
N ASP A 238 30.74 -15.39 -4.57
CA ASP A 238 29.89 -16.57 -4.82
C ASP A 238 28.62 -16.21 -5.60
N THR A 239 27.87 -17.22 -6.03
CA THR A 239 26.61 -17.06 -6.74
C THR A 239 25.42 -17.24 -5.81
N ILE A 240 24.62 -16.18 -5.68
CA ILE A 240 23.34 -16.27 -4.98
C ILE A 240 22.41 -17.21 -5.77
N GLN A 241 21.98 -18.30 -5.14
CA GLN A 241 21.04 -19.24 -5.76
C GLN A 241 19.59 -18.70 -5.76
N GLY A 242 19.18 -18.03 -4.68
CA GLY A 242 17.83 -17.47 -4.52
C GLY A 242 17.58 -16.15 -5.28
N THR A 243 16.36 -15.64 -5.22
CA THR A 243 16.02 -14.29 -5.69
C THR A 243 15.90 -13.37 -4.49
N LEU A 244 16.79 -12.39 -4.41
CA LEU A 244 16.70 -11.35 -3.38
C LEU A 244 15.53 -10.45 -3.73
N LYS A 245 14.79 -10.02 -2.71
CA LYS A 245 13.68 -9.06 -2.84
C LYS A 245 13.92 -7.95 -1.83
N PHE A 246 13.82 -6.71 -2.29
CA PHE A 246 14.04 -5.52 -1.48
C PHE A 246 12.82 -4.60 -1.57
N ALA A 247 12.71 -3.67 -0.61
CA ALA A 247 11.69 -2.63 -0.60
C ALA A 247 10.27 -3.19 -0.82
N ALA A 248 9.86 -4.13 0.03
CA ALA A 248 8.60 -4.88 -0.07
C ALA A 248 8.40 -5.62 -1.42
N GLY A 249 9.49 -5.99 -2.10
CA GLY A 249 9.45 -6.66 -3.40
C GLY A 249 9.32 -5.73 -4.59
N LEU A 250 9.44 -4.41 -4.39
CA LEU A 250 9.55 -3.42 -5.47
C LEU A 250 10.75 -3.71 -6.36
N TYR A 251 11.85 -4.16 -5.75
CA TYR A 251 13.08 -4.54 -6.44
C TYR A 251 13.43 -6.02 -6.19
N TYR A 252 13.99 -6.69 -7.20
CA TYR A 252 14.39 -8.11 -7.06
C TYR A 252 15.60 -8.49 -7.92
N SER A 253 16.36 -9.53 -7.54
CA SER A 253 17.53 -10.00 -8.31
C SER A 253 17.24 -11.17 -9.28
N GLY A 254 17.78 -11.10 -10.51
CA GLY A 254 17.80 -12.19 -11.51
C GLY A 254 16.83 -12.04 -12.68
N ALA A 255 16.97 -12.89 -13.72
CA ALA A 255 16.14 -12.86 -14.93
C ALA A 255 14.65 -12.83 -14.58
N SER A 256 13.90 -12.00 -15.31
CA SER A 256 12.50 -11.69 -15.10
C SER A 256 11.68 -12.92 -14.73
N LEU A 257 10.58 -12.69 -14.01
CA LEU A 257 9.53 -13.68 -13.77
C LEU A 257 8.83 -14.14 -15.07
N ALA A 258 9.59 -14.48 -16.12
CA ALA A 258 9.14 -14.99 -17.42
C ALA A 258 8.44 -16.37 -17.33
N GLY A 259 8.36 -16.96 -16.13
CA GLY A 259 7.53 -18.12 -15.82
C GLY A 259 6.26 -17.82 -15.00
N SER A 260 6.03 -16.58 -14.57
CA SER A 260 4.78 -16.21 -13.92
C SER A 260 3.79 -15.82 -15.02
N THR A 261 2.95 -16.78 -15.38
CA THR A 261 1.69 -16.57 -16.10
C THR A 261 1.16 -15.15 -15.86
N ARG A 262 0.75 -14.46 -16.94
CA ARG A 262 -0.13 -13.28 -16.89
C ARG A 262 -0.98 -13.37 -15.62
N PHE A 263 -0.92 -12.37 -14.74
CA PHE A 263 -1.71 -12.34 -13.50
C PHE A 263 -3.22 -12.26 -13.81
N ARG A 264 -3.79 -13.32 -14.36
CA ARG A 264 -5.19 -13.68 -14.32
C ARG A 264 -5.32 -14.60 -13.12
N GLY A 265 -5.95 -14.10 -12.07
CA GLY A 265 -6.18 -14.85 -10.83
C GLY A 265 -5.12 -14.52 -9.79
N TYR A 266 -5.45 -13.59 -8.91
CA TYR A 266 -4.87 -13.55 -7.58
C TYR A 266 -5.90 -14.02 -6.58
N ASP A 267 -5.99 -15.33 -6.47
CA ASP A 267 -6.40 -16.08 -5.31
C ASP A 267 -5.19 -16.09 -4.36
N SER A 268 -5.11 -15.11 -3.45
CA SER A 268 -4.36 -15.13 -2.18
C SER A 268 -2.86 -15.53 -2.14
N ALA A 269 -2.18 -15.82 -3.25
CA ALA A 269 -0.89 -16.53 -3.22
C ALA A 269 0.39 -15.66 -3.22
N CYS A 270 0.43 -14.42 -3.74
CA CYS A 270 1.69 -13.62 -3.69
C CYS A 270 1.82 -12.65 -2.52
N LEU A 271 0.79 -12.48 -1.71
CA LEU A 271 0.95 -11.93 -0.35
C LEU A 271 1.32 -13.03 0.67
N ALA A 272 1.52 -14.28 0.22
CA ALA A 272 1.77 -15.44 1.08
C ALA A 272 3.25 -15.83 1.25
N GLN A 273 4.23 -15.02 0.81
CA GLN A 273 5.65 -15.34 1.01
C GLN A 273 6.47 -14.07 1.30
N PRO A 274 6.38 -13.57 2.54
CA PRO A 274 7.34 -13.94 3.60
C PRO A 274 6.77 -15.01 4.55
N PRO A 275 7.61 -15.76 5.30
CA PRO A 275 7.22 -16.94 6.11
C PRO A 275 6.22 -16.68 7.25
N TYR A 276 5.65 -15.48 7.38
CA TYR A 276 4.72 -15.10 8.46
C TYR A 276 3.29 -14.80 7.98
N LEU A 277 2.97 -15.00 6.70
CA LEU A 277 1.64 -14.72 6.15
C LEU A 277 0.99 -16.00 5.61
N ALA A 278 0.76 -16.97 6.52
CA ALA A 278 -0.03 -18.16 6.21
C ALA A 278 -1.54 -17.89 6.41
N ARG A 279 -2.28 -18.04 5.31
CA ARG A 279 -3.72 -18.40 5.18
C ARG A 279 -4.76 -17.66 6.03
N ARG A 280 -5.62 -16.91 5.35
CA ARG A 280 -7.04 -17.29 5.19
C ARG A 280 -7.67 -16.57 4.00
N ALA A 281 -8.06 -17.35 3.01
CA ALA A 281 -8.95 -16.94 1.95
C ALA A 281 -10.32 -16.58 2.55
N LEU A 282 -10.93 -15.47 2.10
CA LEU A 282 -12.36 -15.24 2.23
C LEU A 282 -12.93 -15.11 0.82
N SER A 283 -13.30 -16.27 0.29
CA SER A 283 -14.38 -16.38 -0.68
C SER A 283 -15.61 -15.69 -0.10
N ALA A 284 -16.10 -14.66 -0.80
CA ALA A 284 -17.43 -14.13 -0.55
C ALA A 284 -18.47 -15.26 -0.72
N PRO A 285 -19.42 -15.47 0.21
CA PRO A 285 -20.59 -16.25 -0.10
C PRO A 285 -21.37 -15.51 -1.19
N LYS A 286 -21.35 -16.06 -2.41
CA LYS A 286 -22.39 -15.82 -3.40
C LYS A 286 -23.68 -16.41 -2.84
N ASP A 287 -24.45 -15.61 -2.11
CA ASP A 287 -25.85 -15.97 -1.91
C ASP A 287 -26.76 -14.75 -2.09
N LYS A 288 -27.33 -14.66 -3.30
CA LYS A 288 -28.38 -13.70 -3.66
C LYS A 288 -29.77 -14.21 -3.26
N ARG A 289 -29.92 -15.23 -2.40
CA ARG A 289 -31.24 -15.84 -2.12
C ARG A 289 -31.77 -15.74 -0.69
N THR A 290 -31.12 -15.04 0.24
CA THR A 290 -31.62 -14.98 1.63
C THR A 290 -32.32 -13.67 2.02
N ALA A 291 -32.47 -12.71 1.10
CA ALA A 291 -33.22 -11.47 1.37
C ALA A 291 -34.74 -11.56 1.06
N ALA A 292 -35.23 -12.71 0.58
CA ALA A 292 -36.62 -12.86 0.12
C ALA A 292 -37.54 -13.70 1.03
N ARG A 293 -37.12 -14.06 2.26
CA ARG A 293 -37.93 -14.92 3.17
C ARG A 293 -38.30 -14.32 4.52
N LEU A 294 -38.22 -13.00 4.68
CA LEU A 294 -38.63 -12.32 5.92
C LEU A 294 -39.81 -11.32 5.74
N SER A 295 -40.52 -11.34 4.60
CA SER A 295 -41.72 -10.50 4.41
C SER A 295 -43.03 -11.27 4.24
N THR A 296 -43.10 -12.56 4.55
CA THR A 296 -44.37 -13.33 4.57
C THR A 296 -44.45 -14.14 5.85
N ALA A 297 -44.57 -13.46 6.97
CA ALA A 297 -45.07 -14.01 8.23
C ALA A 297 -45.55 -12.83 9.09
N ASN A 298 -46.73 -12.30 8.74
CA ASN A 298 -47.67 -11.59 9.61
C ASN A 298 -48.87 -11.22 8.74
N ASP A 299 -49.67 -12.24 8.42
CA ASP A 299 -51.12 -12.11 8.27
C ASP A 299 -51.73 -12.72 9.54
#